data_AF-A0A6G4VIL5-F1
#
_entry.id   AF-A0A6G4VIL5-F1
#
_cell.length_a   1.000
_cell.length_b   1.000
_cell.length_c   1.000
_cell.angle_alpha   90.00
_cell.angle_beta   90.00
_cell.angle_gamma   90.00
#
_symmetry.space_group_name_H-M   'P 1'
#
loop_
_entity.id
_entity.type
_entity.pdbx_description
1 polymer ?
#
loop_
_entity_poly.entity_id
_entity_poly.type
_entity_poly.pdbx_seq_one_letter_code
_entity_poly.pdbx_strand_id
1 'polypeptide(L)'
;MAGRSREAERDEAGLRTLHTLESLREHLQRAIELEHATLPPYLCALYSLDLTRNPDAVQVVAGVFVEEMIHLALAANLLNAVGGQPRLDTPHMLPPHPRPLPHGDRSLELSLVPFGSETLEMFLRLEQPALPGAPAEGDNYETIGQFYDAIEEGLRHLCAELGEREVFCGDPARQVVAGPFSHTGGQLAAVTDLASALAALEEIVEQGEGRARGEVRDARGRDRHDVHAQAQALGLMEMPDGNGTTAGPTFEYVEPESRR
;
A
#
# COMPACT_ATOMS: atom_id res chain seq x y z
N MET A 1 17.56 10.68 31.90
CA MET A 1 18.59 10.11 31.00
C MET A 1 18.24 8.72 30.44
N ALA A 2 17.02 8.19 30.63
CA ALA A 2 16.65 6.84 30.16
C ALA A 2 15.96 6.77 28.77
N GLY A 3 15.73 7.90 28.10
CA GLY A 3 15.04 7.95 26.80
C GLY A 3 15.96 7.70 25.60
N ARG A 4 17.17 8.28 25.60
CA ARG A 4 18.10 8.24 24.46
C ARG A 4 18.69 6.85 24.14
N SER A 5 18.64 5.91 25.08
CA SER A 5 19.20 4.56 24.87
C SER A 5 18.22 3.60 24.18
N ARG A 6 16.90 3.80 24.35
CA ARG A 6 15.88 2.96 23.70
C ARG A 6 15.60 3.34 22.25
N GLU A 7 15.77 4.62 21.92
CA GLU A 7 15.72 5.13 20.53
C GLU A 7 16.93 4.61 19.74
N ALA A 8 18.15 4.73 20.27
CA ALA A 8 19.34 4.21 19.60
C ALA A 8 19.38 2.68 19.48
N GLU A 9 18.82 1.94 20.45
CA GLU A 9 18.65 0.47 20.34
C GLU A 9 17.54 0.07 19.36
N ARG A 10 16.52 0.91 19.14
CA ARG A 10 15.48 0.72 18.11
C ARG A 10 16.01 1.04 16.73
N ASP A 11 16.75 2.13 16.57
CA ASP A 11 17.43 2.53 15.33
C ASP A 11 18.42 1.44 14.86
N GLU A 12 19.23 0.88 15.77
CA GLU A 12 20.10 -0.25 15.42
C GLU A 12 19.32 -1.54 15.13
N ALA A 13 18.16 -1.76 15.75
CA ALA A 13 17.38 -2.99 15.57
C ALA A 13 16.56 -2.98 14.27
N GLY A 14 15.97 -1.84 13.88
CA GLY A 14 15.21 -1.67 12.64
C GLY A 14 16.08 -1.87 11.40
N LEU A 15 17.23 -1.20 11.33
CA LEU A 15 18.24 -1.37 10.27
C LEU A 15 18.83 -2.79 10.25
N ARG A 16 18.99 -3.44 11.40
CA ARG A 16 19.57 -4.79 11.48
C ARG A 16 18.73 -5.88 10.80
N THR A 17 17.46 -5.63 10.54
CA THR A 17 16.54 -6.65 10.02
C THR A 17 16.69 -6.96 8.53
N LEU A 18 17.39 -6.14 7.74
CA LEU A 18 17.46 -6.30 6.27
C LEU A 18 18.86 -6.51 5.69
N HIS A 19 19.83 -6.96 6.51
CA HIS A 19 21.21 -7.22 6.06
C HIS A 19 21.44 -8.58 5.39
N THR A 20 20.39 -9.39 5.17
CA THR A 20 20.54 -10.71 4.52
C THR A 20 19.51 -10.88 3.41
N LEU A 21 19.84 -11.69 2.39
CA LEU A 21 18.87 -12.02 1.34
C LEU A 21 17.64 -12.75 1.88
N GLU A 22 17.81 -13.56 2.91
CA GLU A 22 16.69 -14.24 3.58
C GLU A 22 15.75 -13.22 4.20
N SER A 23 16.27 -12.31 5.02
CA SER A 23 15.44 -11.32 5.67
C SER A 23 14.84 -10.30 4.71
N LEU A 24 15.53 -9.93 3.62
CA LEU A 24 14.94 -9.14 2.52
C LEU A 24 13.75 -9.86 1.88
N ARG A 25 13.89 -11.14 1.56
CA ARG A 25 12.79 -11.94 1.00
C ARG A 25 11.61 -12.05 1.96
N GLU A 26 11.87 -12.16 3.26
CA GLU A 26 10.80 -12.14 4.28
C GLU A 26 10.04 -10.81 4.26
N HIS A 27 10.72 -9.67 4.24
CA HIS A 27 10.06 -8.37 4.21
C HIS A 27 9.33 -8.12 2.89
N LEU A 28 9.87 -8.57 1.76
CA LEU A 28 9.15 -8.51 0.48
C LEU A 28 7.89 -9.40 0.49
N GLN A 29 7.90 -10.54 1.18
CA GLN A 29 6.68 -11.31 1.41
C GLN A 29 5.70 -10.58 2.34
N ARG A 30 6.19 -9.85 3.34
CA ARG A 30 5.35 -8.99 4.19
C ARG A 30 4.74 -7.82 3.40
N ALA A 31 5.46 -7.26 2.44
CA ALA A 31 4.93 -6.25 1.52
C ALA A 31 3.75 -6.82 0.72
N ILE A 32 3.90 -8.03 0.16
CA ILE A 32 2.81 -8.73 -0.52
C ILE A 32 1.61 -8.95 0.42
N GLU A 33 1.84 -9.28 1.69
CA GLU A 33 0.77 -9.44 2.68
C GLU A 33 0.06 -8.11 3.01
N LEU A 34 0.82 -7.01 3.06
CA LEU A 34 0.30 -5.65 3.25
C LEU A 34 -0.60 -5.25 2.09
N GLU A 35 -0.07 -5.23 0.86
CA GLU A 35 -0.81 -4.84 -0.35
C GLU A 35 -2.03 -5.74 -0.57
N HIS A 36 -1.92 -7.04 -0.28
CA HIS A 36 -3.07 -7.94 -0.37
C HIS A 36 -4.14 -7.62 0.68
N ALA A 37 -3.77 -7.17 1.88
CA ALA A 37 -4.72 -6.89 2.95
C ALA A 37 -5.57 -5.64 2.70
N THR A 38 -5.11 -4.71 1.86
CA THR A 38 -5.85 -3.48 1.51
C THR A 38 -6.94 -3.73 0.46
N LEU A 39 -6.77 -4.75 -0.41
CA LEU A 39 -7.70 -5.06 -1.49
C LEU A 39 -9.15 -5.35 -1.02
N PRO A 40 -9.40 -6.20 0.01
CA PRO A 40 -10.78 -6.51 0.40
C PRO A 40 -11.56 -5.32 0.96
N PRO A 41 -11.00 -4.44 1.82
CA PRO A 41 -11.63 -3.18 2.20
C PRO A 41 -12.02 -2.28 1.01
N TYR A 42 -11.11 -2.06 0.06
CA TYR A 42 -11.40 -1.27 -1.14
C TYR A 42 -12.50 -1.89 -2.01
N LEU A 43 -12.49 -3.22 -2.21
CA LEU A 43 -13.56 -3.92 -2.93
C LEU A 43 -14.91 -3.85 -2.22
N CYS A 44 -14.93 -3.98 -0.89
CA CYS A 44 -16.16 -3.88 -0.10
C CYS A 44 -16.80 -2.49 -0.27
N ALA A 45 -15.98 -1.43 -0.16
CA ALA A 45 -16.41 -0.07 -0.41
C ALA A 45 -16.92 0.11 -1.84
N LEU A 46 -16.15 -0.33 -2.83
CA LEU A 46 -16.47 -0.19 -4.26
C LEU A 46 -17.82 -0.84 -4.61
N TYR A 47 -18.04 -2.09 -4.21
CA TYR A 47 -19.25 -2.82 -4.57
C TYR A 47 -20.50 -2.32 -3.82
N SER A 48 -20.32 -1.59 -2.71
CA SER A 48 -21.42 -1.00 -1.98
C SER A 48 -21.98 0.25 -2.67
N LEU A 49 -21.21 0.87 -3.58
CA LEU A 49 -21.63 2.04 -4.34
C LEU A 49 -22.58 1.65 -5.49
N ASP A 50 -23.61 2.47 -5.69
CA ASP A 50 -24.42 2.46 -6.91
C ASP A 50 -23.72 3.30 -7.99
N LEU A 51 -23.34 2.65 -9.09
CA LEU A 51 -22.65 3.27 -10.23
C LEU A 51 -23.47 4.39 -10.90
N THR A 52 -24.80 4.27 -10.93
CA THR A 52 -25.66 5.27 -11.57
C THR A 52 -25.79 6.53 -10.72
N ARG A 53 -25.76 6.36 -9.40
CA ARG A 53 -25.92 7.46 -8.44
C ARG A 53 -24.59 8.11 -8.02
N ASN A 54 -23.50 7.35 -8.02
CA ASN A 54 -22.19 7.80 -7.55
C ASN A 54 -21.06 7.44 -8.55
N PRO A 55 -21.18 7.83 -9.83
CA PRO A 55 -20.20 7.43 -10.86
C PRO A 55 -18.78 7.89 -10.51
N ASP A 56 -18.63 9.11 -9.96
CA ASP A 56 -17.33 9.67 -9.58
C ASP A 56 -16.70 8.88 -8.42
N ALA A 57 -17.50 8.50 -7.42
CA ALA A 57 -17.02 7.69 -6.30
C ALA A 57 -16.58 6.31 -6.73
N VAL A 58 -17.35 5.67 -7.62
CA VAL A 58 -16.97 4.39 -8.20
C VAL A 58 -15.66 4.51 -8.98
N GLN A 59 -15.52 5.56 -9.79
CA GLN A 59 -14.30 5.79 -10.56
C GLN A 59 -13.07 5.97 -9.66
N VAL A 60 -13.20 6.78 -8.60
CA VAL A 60 -12.12 7.04 -7.65
C VAL A 60 -11.71 5.77 -6.90
N VAL A 61 -12.66 5.09 -6.24
CA VAL A 61 -12.35 3.90 -5.44
C VAL A 61 -11.83 2.75 -6.32
N ALA A 62 -12.35 2.61 -7.55
CA ALA A 62 -11.84 1.64 -8.51
C ALA A 62 -10.40 1.98 -8.97
N GLY A 63 -10.07 3.27 -9.09
CA GLY A 63 -8.72 3.74 -9.39
C GLY A 63 -7.73 3.29 -8.33
N VAL A 64 -8.01 3.62 -7.06
CA VAL A 64 -7.16 3.21 -5.93
C VAL A 64 -7.04 1.69 -5.84
N PHE A 65 -8.15 0.95 -5.98
CA PHE A 65 -8.10 -0.52 -6.01
C PHE A 65 -7.14 -1.07 -7.08
N VAL A 66 -7.11 -0.46 -8.27
CA VAL A 66 -6.17 -0.88 -9.31
C VAL A 66 -4.72 -0.52 -8.94
N GLU A 67 -4.49 0.63 -8.30
CA GLU A 67 -3.16 1.02 -7.80
C GLU A 67 -2.63 -0.03 -6.80
N GLU A 68 -3.43 -0.42 -5.80
CA GLU A 68 -3.08 -1.48 -4.85
C GLU A 68 -2.78 -2.83 -5.53
N MET A 69 -3.50 -3.17 -6.60
CA MET A 69 -3.21 -4.38 -7.39
C MET A 69 -1.86 -4.28 -8.13
N ILE A 70 -1.49 -3.09 -8.60
CA ILE A 70 -0.18 -2.83 -9.21
C ILE A 70 0.90 -2.94 -8.14
N HIS A 71 0.69 -2.39 -6.94
CA HIS A 71 1.65 -2.48 -5.84
C HIS A 71 1.89 -3.92 -5.40
N LEU A 72 0.82 -4.71 -5.25
CA LEU A 72 0.90 -6.14 -5.00
C LEU A 72 1.76 -6.86 -6.06
N ALA A 73 1.56 -6.53 -7.34
CA ALA A 73 2.31 -7.13 -8.44
C ALA A 73 3.80 -6.69 -8.44
N LEU A 74 4.08 -5.42 -8.12
CA LEU A 74 5.44 -4.89 -8.01
C LEU A 74 6.19 -5.51 -6.80
N ALA A 75 5.53 -5.64 -5.65
CA ALA A 75 6.08 -6.34 -4.48
C ALA A 75 6.40 -7.81 -4.81
N ALA A 76 5.53 -8.48 -5.58
CA ALA A 76 5.77 -9.83 -6.08
C ALA A 76 6.95 -9.89 -7.07
N ASN A 77 7.08 -8.90 -7.97
CA ASN A 77 8.21 -8.78 -8.89
C ASN A 77 9.53 -8.57 -8.15
N LEU A 78 9.57 -7.70 -7.15
CA LEU A 78 10.71 -7.49 -6.26
C LEU A 78 11.13 -8.80 -5.60
N LEU A 79 10.18 -9.53 -4.99
CA LEU A 79 10.47 -10.83 -4.35
C LEU A 79 11.00 -11.87 -5.35
N ASN A 80 10.38 -11.97 -6.52
CA ASN A 80 10.85 -12.85 -7.59
C ASN A 80 12.27 -12.49 -8.04
N ALA A 81 12.57 -11.20 -8.21
CA ALA A 81 13.84 -10.69 -8.71
C ALA A 81 15.00 -11.04 -7.79
N VAL A 82 14.77 -11.04 -6.47
CA VAL A 82 15.79 -11.45 -5.48
C VAL A 82 15.81 -12.95 -5.23
N GLY A 83 15.19 -13.77 -6.09
CA GLY A 83 15.21 -15.23 -6.01
C GLY A 83 14.21 -15.83 -5.02
N GLY A 84 13.26 -15.04 -4.51
CA GLY A 84 12.15 -15.52 -3.70
C GLY A 84 10.98 -16.06 -4.53
N GLN A 85 9.89 -16.41 -3.84
CA GLN A 85 8.66 -16.93 -4.46
C GLN A 85 7.44 -16.33 -3.75
N PRO A 86 6.71 -15.40 -4.40
CA PRO A 86 5.47 -14.84 -3.89
C PRO A 86 4.46 -15.92 -3.50
N ARG A 87 3.91 -15.79 -2.30
CA ARG A 87 2.74 -16.55 -1.84
C ARG A 87 1.57 -15.58 -1.71
N LEU A 88 0.42 -15.96 -2.28
CA LEU A 88 -0.81 -15.14 -2.33
C LEU A 88 -2.03 -15.89 -1.78
N ASP A 89 -2.17 -17.17 -2.12
CA ASP A 89 -3.33 -17.99 -1.72
C ASP A 89 -2.94 -18.96 -0.60
N THR A 90 -2.91 -18.44 0.62
CA THR A 90 -2.57 -19.24 1.79
C THR A 90 -3.46 -18.87 2.98
N PRO A 91 -3.80 -19.82 3.86
CA PRO A 91 -4.68 -19.52 5.01
C PRO A 91 -4.17 -18.39 5.92
N HIS A 92 -2.86 -18.17 6.00
CA HIS A 92 -2.29 -17.10 6.83
C HIS A 92 -2.51 -15.70 6.25
N MET A 93 -2.69 -15.58 4.92
CA MET A 93 -2.97 -14.30 4.25
C MET A 93 -4.46 -13.92 4.29
N LEU A 94 -5.32 -14.86 4.67
CA LEU A 94 -6.78 -14.71 4.69
C LEU A 94 -7.39 -14.78 6.12
N PRO A 95 -6.84 -14.07 7.13
CA PRO A 95 -7.51 -14.00 8.42
C PRO A 95 -8.84 -13.23 8.30
N PRO A 96 -9.80 -13.51 9.20
CA PRO A 96 -11.10 -12.84 9.20
C PRO A 96 -10.98 -11.35 9.49
N HIS A 97 -12.00 -10.60 9.08
CA HIS A 97 -12.16 -9.18 9.40
C HIS A 97 -13.16 -8.98 10.55
N PRO A 98 -13.01 -7.94 11.38
CA PRO A 98 -11.95 -6.93 11.29
C PRO A 98 -10.59 -7.44 11.79
N ARG A 99 -9.51 -6.82 11.32
CA ARG A 99 -8.12 -7.21 11.66
C ARG A 99 -7.19 -6.01 11.67
N PRO A 100 -6.11 -5.99 12.47
CA PRO A 100 -5.09 -4.95 12.36
C PRO A 100 -4.34 -5.03 11.02
N LEU A 101 -3.77 -3.89 10.61
CA LEU A 101 -2.81 -3.82 9.50
C LEU A 101 -1.64 -4.80 9.75
N PRO A 102 -1.26 -5.65 8.78
CA PRO A 102 -0.17 -6.59 8.98
C PRO A 102 1.18 -5.85 9.10
N HIS A 103 1.99 -6.24 10.09
CA HIS A 103 3.37 -5.75 10.31
C HIS A 103 3.54 -4.25 10.63
N GLY A 104 2.48 -3.45 10.58
CA GLY A 104 2.50 -2.01 10.85
C GLY A 104 1.78 -1.59 12.14
N ASP A 105 1.23 -0.37 12.14
CA ASP A 105 0.47 0.16 13.27
C ASP A 105 -0.77 -0.69 13.57
N ARG A 106 -0.71 -1.37 14.72
CA ARG A 106 -1.81 -2.23 15.20
C ARG A 106 -3.04 -1.45 15.64
N SER A 107 -2.96 -0.12 15.73
CA SER A 107 -4.10 0.74 16.00
C SER A 107 -4.98 1.00 14.77
N LEU A 108 -4.48 0.69 13.57
CA LEU A 108 -5.26 0.73 12.33
C LEU A 108 -5.91 -0.64 12.09
N GLU A 109 -7.24 -0.67 12.17
CA GLU A 109 -8.05 -1.86 11.94
C GLU A 109 -8.65 -1.81 10.53
N LEU A 110 -8.38 -2.85 9.74
CA LEU A 110 -8.97 -3.09 8.44
C LEU A 110 -10.33 -3.78 8.62
N SER A 111 -11.38 -3.09 8.19
CA SER A 111 -12.76 -3.52 8.30
C SER A 111 -13.42 -3.61 6.92
N LEU A 112 -14.29 -4.60 6.74
CA LEU A 112 -15.15 -4.68 5.55
C LEU A 112 -16.45 -3.96 5.86
N VAL A 113 -16.51 -2.68 5.52
CA VAL A 113 -17.65 -1.79 5.72
C VAL A 113 -18.07 -1.12 4.40
N PRO A 114 -19.36 -0.77 4.21
CA PRO A 114 -19.82 -0.07 3.01
C PRO A 114 -19.17 1.31 2.87
N PHE A 115 -19.18 1.88 1.68
CA PHE A 115 -18.66 3.22 1.44
C PHE A 115 -19.42 4.26 2.27
N GLY A 116 -18.69 5.03 3.06
CA GLY A 116 -19.21 6.04 3.97
C GLY A 116 -18.08 6.66 4.80
N SER A 117 -18.43 7.46 5.80
CA SER A 117 -17.45 8.20 6.61
C SER A 117 -16.45 7.30 7.32
N GLU A 118 -16.89 6.15 7.85
CA GLU A 118 -16.03 5.20 8.57
C GLU A 118 -14.95 4.61 7.64
N THR A 119 -15.36 4.14 6.46
CA THR A 119 -14.47 3.57 5.45
C THR A 119 -13.49 4.61 4.90
N LEU A 120 -13.95 5.86 4.71
CA LEU A 120 -13.08 6.95 4.28
C LEU A 120 -12.04 7.33 5.34
N GLU A 121 -12.42 7.35 6.62
CA GLU A 121 -11.46 7.60 7.72
C GLU A 121 -10.40 6.49 7.79
N MET A 122 -10.81 5.23 7.62
CA MET A 122 -9.88 4.10 7.54
C MET A 122 -8.92 4.24 6.36
N PHE A 123 -9.39 4.56 5.16
CA PHE A 123 -8.52 4.77 3.98
C PHE A 123 -7.57 5.96 4.18
N LEU A 124 -8.04 7.07 4.74
CA LEU A 124 -7.19 8.23 5.01
C LEU A 124 -6.06 7.94 6.02
N ARG A 125 -6.32 7.06 6.99
CA ARG A 125 -5.31 6.59 7.94
C ARG A 125 -4.34 5.59 7.30
N LEU A 126 -4.82 4.75 6.40
CA LEU A 126 -4.01 3.80 5.65
C LEU A 126 -2.98 4.52 4.75
N GLU A 127 -3.45 5.49 3.97
CA GLU A 127 -2.65 6.27 3.01
C GLU A 127 -1.95 7.48 3.64
N GLN A 128 -1.78 7.49 4.96
CA GLN A 128 -1.15 8.61 5.65
C GLN A 128 0.34 8.65 5.31
N PRO A 129 0.86 9.77 4.75
CA PRO A 129 2.26 9.85 4.39
C PRO A 129 3.16 9.91 5.62
N ALA A 130 4.36 9.34 5.51
CA ALA A 130 5.42 9.49 6.49
C ALA A 130 5.75 10.97 6.74
N LEU A 131 6.06 11.33 7.98
CA LEU A 131 6.60 12.66 8.29
C LEU A 131 7.97 12.84 7.60
N PRO A 132 8.31 14.05 7.12
CA PRO A 132 9.64 14.30 6.56
C PRO A 132 10.76 13.91 7.54
N GLY A 133 11.61 12.98 7.12
CA GLY A 133 12.71 12.47 7.93
C GLY A 133 12.31 11.43 8.97
N ALA A 134 11.11 10.84 8.87
CA ALA A 134 10.76 9.64 9.62
C ALA A 134 11.75 8.50 9.28
N PRO A 135 12.17 7.69 10.26
CA PRO A 135 13.10 6.59 10.03
C PRO A 135 12.42 5.46 9.25
N ALA A 136 13.23 4.75 8.46
CA ALA A 136 12.85 3.49 7.84
C ALA A 136 12.61 2.41 8.90
N GLU A 137 11.49 1.70 8.81
CA GLU A 137 11.07 0.70 9.81
C GLU A 137 10.53 -0.56 9.12
N GLY A 138 11.25 -1.68 9.20
CA GLY A 138 10.86 -2.97 8.58
C GLY A 138 9.79 -3.75 9.35
N ASP A 139 9.49 -3.37 10.60
CA ASP A 139 8.46 -3.96 11.44
C ASP A 139 7.93 -2.92 12.44
N ASN A 140 6.63 -2.94 12.71
CA ASN A 140 5.93 -1.95 13.55
C ASN A 140 6.08 -0.51 13.02
N TYR A 141 6.08 -0.35 11.69
CA TYR A 141 6.06 0.95 11.02
C TYR A 141 4.75 1.70 11.29
N GLU A 142 4.82 3.04 11.28
CA GLU A 142 3.63 3.90 11.44
C GLU A 142 2.97 4.22 10.10
N THR A 143 3.76 4.23 9.01
CA THR A 143 3.31 4.55 7.65
C THR A 143 3.90 3.58 6.64
N ILE A 144 3.19 3.34 5.53
CA ILE A 144 3.61 2.40 4.49
C ILE A 144 4.93 2.86 3.83
N GLY A 145 5.17 4.16 3.70
CA GLY A 145 6.45 4.68 3.18
C GLY A 145 7.65 4.27 4.03
N GLN A 146 7.56 4.33 5.36
CA GLN A 146 8.67 3.88 6.23
C GLN A 146 9.03 2.42 6.02
N PHE A 147 8.05 1.58 5.73
CA PHE A 147 8.25 0.16 5.46
C PHE A 147 8.99 -0.07 4.13
N TYR A 148 8.58 0.64 3.08
CA TYR A 148 9.27 0.57 1.80
C TYR A 148 10.64 1.24 1.80
N ASP A 149 10.83 2.31 2.58
CA ASP A 149 12.15 2.91 2.82
C ASP A 149 13.12 1.88 3.43
N ALA A 150 12.64 1.03 4.36
CA ALA A 150 13.48 -0.03 4.93
C ALA A 150 13.89 -1.08 3.88
N ILE A 151 12.96 -1.48 3.01
CA ILE A 151 13.23 -2.39 1.89
C ILE A 151 14.24 -1.77 0.91
N GLU A 152 14.10 -0.49 0.59
CA GLU A 152 15.05 0.26 -0.24
C GLU A 152 16.47 0.23 0.38
N GLU A 153 16.59 0.59 1.66
CA GLU A 153 17.86 0.57 2.37
C GLU A 153 18.50 -0.82 2.38
N GLY A 154 17.69 -1.87 2.62
CA GLY A 154 18.10 -3.26 2.57
C GLY A 154 18.65 -3.69 1.21
N LEU A 155 17.94 -3.35 0.12
CA LEU A 155 18.38 -3.62 -1.25
C LEU A 155 19.71 -2.93 -1.57
N ARG A 156 19.83 -1.64 -1.24
CA ARG A 156 21.07 -0.87 -1.46
C ARG A 156 22.24 -1.46 -0.69
N HIS A 157 22.03 -1.80 0.58
CA HIS A 157 23.05 -2.40 1.43
C HIS A 157 23.51 -3.76 0.87
N LEU A 158 22.58 -4.65 0.56
CA LEU A 158 22.91 -5.98 0.03
C LEU A 158 23.60 -5.90 -1.33
N CYS A 159 23.23 -4.96 -2.20
CA CYS A 159 23.93 -4.76 -3.47
C CYS A 159 25.35 -4.25 -3.27
N ALA A 160 25.60 -3.40 -2.26
CA ALA A 160 26.93 -2.92 -1.93
C ALA A 160 27.83 -4.03 -1.37
N GLU A 161 27.28 -4.92 -0.53
CA GLU A 161 28.04 -6.00 0.12
C GLU A 161 28.24 -7.24 -0.75
N LEU A 162 27.18 -7.69 -1.44
CA LEU A 162 27.18 -8.95 -2.20
C LEU A 162 27.38 -8.75 -3.71
N GLY A 163 27.08 -7.55 -4.21
CA GLY A 163 27.00 -7.26 -5.63
C GLY A 163 25.61 -7.54 -6.20
N GLU A 164 25.19 -6.69 -7.13
CA GLU A 164 23.86 -6.70 -7.74
C GLU A 164 23.48 -8.05 -8.38
N ARG A 165 24.42 -8.74 -9.04
CA ARG A 165 24.16 -10.05 -9.65
C ARG A 165 23.82 -11.14 -8.65
N GLU A 166 24.37 -11.07 -7.44
CA GLU A 166 24.07 -12.04 -6.38
C GLU A 166 22.74 -11.73 -5.71
N VAL A 167 22.39 -10.44 -5.60
CA VAL A 167 21.09 -10.01 -5.07
C VAL A 167 19.97 -10.35 -6.04
N PHE A 168 20.08 -9.92 -7.29
CA PHE A 168 19.07 -10.11 -8.35
C PHE A 168 19.29 -11.44 -9.09
N CYS A 169 19.21 -12.53 -8.34
CA CYS A 169 19.42 -13.91 -8.81
C CYS A 169 18.14 -14.62 -9.28
N GLY A 170 17.02 -13.91 -9.32
CA GLY A 170 15.70 -14.43 -9.68
C GLY A 170 15.56 -14.86 -11.14
N ASP A 171 14.54 -15.68 -11.41
CA ASP A 171 14.18 -16.10 -12.76
C ASP A 171 13.40 -14.98 -13.48
N PRO A 172 13.94 -14.37 -14.55
CA PRO A 172 13.26 -13.29 -15.28
C PRO A 172 11.91 -13.69 -15.86
N ALA A 173 11.68 -14.99 -16.11
CA ALA A 173 10.39 -15.47 -16.63
C ALA A 173 9.25 -15.37 -15.61
N ARG A 174 9.56 -15.09 -14.34
CA ARG A 174 8.57 -14.89 -13.26
C ARG A 174 8.14 -13.44 -13.08
N GLN A 175 8.75 -12.51 -13.82
CA GLN A 175 8.35 -11.10 -13.78
C GLN A 175 7.00 -10.91 -14.48
N VAL A 176 6.10 -10.20 -13.81
CA VAL A 176 4.82 -9.77 -14.37
C VAL A 176 5.00 -8.38 -14.95
N VAL A 177 4.89 -8.25 -16.28
CA VAL A 177 5.13 -6.98 -17.01
C VAL A 177 3.89 -6.45 -17.73
N ALA A 178 2.77 -7.15 -17.56
CA ALA A 178 1.51 -6.80 -18.20
C ALA A 178 0.34 -7.30 -17.33
N GLY A 179 -0.66 -6.45 -17.22
CA GLY A 179 -1.96 -6.77 -16.64
C GLY A 179 -3.06 -6.03 -17.40
N PRO A 180 -4.34 -6.23 -17.06
CA PRO A 180 -5.47 -5.49 -17.65
C PRO A 180 -5.44 -3.98 -17.33
N PHE A 181 -4.39 -3.49 -16.68
CA PHE A 181 -4.21 -2.14 -16.14
C PHE A 181 -3.44 -1.21 -17.07
N SER A 182 -3.16 -1.59 -18.32
CA SER A 182 -2.41 -0.75 -19.28
C SER A 182 -3.08 0.59 -19.59
N HIS A 183 -4.33 0.79 -19.17
CA HIS A 183 -5.09 2.03 -19.28
C HIS A 183 -5.11 2.89 -18.00
N THR A 184 -4.52 2.40 -16.89
CA THR A 184 -4.41 3.16 -15.64
C THR A 184 -3.07 3.89 -15.56
N GLY A 185 -2.93 4.83 -14.61
CA GLY A 185 -1.77 5.72 -14.50
C GLY A 185 -0.47 5.03 -14.08
N GLY A 186 -0.55 3.80 -13.57
CA GLY A 186 0.57 3.06 -13.01
C GLY A 186 1.34 2.21 -14.02
N GLN A 187 2.63 1.98 -13.75
CA GLN A 187 3.55 1.22 -14.59
C GLN A 187 3.96 -0.09 -13.92
N LEU A 188 3.46 -1.21 -14.44
CA LEU A 188 3.90 -2.54 -14.03
C LEU A 188 5.14 -2.95 -14.85
N ALA A 189 6.33 -2.67 -14.31
CA ALA A 189 7.61 -2.99 -14.95
C ALA A 189 8.26 -4.25 -14.35
N ALA A 190 9.12 -4.90 -15.15
CA ALA A 190 9.99 -5.95 -14.63
C ALA A 190 11.05 -5.36 -13.72
N VAL A 191 11.37 -6.07 -12.64
CA VAL A 191 12.50 -5.82 -11.77
C VAL A 191 13.61 -6.82 -12.10
N THR A 192 14.75 -6.32 -12.56
CA THR A 192 15.89 -7.15 -12.97
C THR A 192 17.22 -6.72 -12.37
N ASP A 193 17.26 -5.55 -11.74
CA ASP A 193 18.45 -4.91 -11.19
C ASP A 193 18.04 -3.88 -10.12
N LEU A 194 19.01 -3.25 -9.47
CA LEU A 194 18.76 -2.29 -8.39
C LEU A 194 18.03 -1.06 -8.92
N ALA A 195 18.37 -0.60 -10.12
CA ALA A 195 17.73 0.58 -10.70
C ALA A 195 16.23 0.37 -10.94
N SER A 196 15.85 -0.77 -11.53
CA SER A 196 14.45 -1.16 -11.73
C SER A 196 13.73 -1.49 -10.41
N ALA A 197 14.44 -2.01 -9.42
CA ALA A 197 13.87 -2.24 -8.09
C ALA A 197 13.51 -0.93 -7.39
N LEU A 198 14.41 0.06 -7.43
CA LEU A 198 14.17 1.38 -6.86
C LEU A 198 13.03 2.11 -7.58
N ALA A 199 12.95 2.00 -8.91
CA ALA A 199 11.83 2.56 -9.67
C ALA A 199 10.48 1.90 -9.29
N ALA A 200 10.47 0.60 -9.01
CA ALA A 200 9.27 -0.09 -8.53
C ALA A 200 8.86 0.38 -7.12
N LEU A 201 9.82 0.59 -6.22
CA LEU A 201 9.55 1.12 -4.88
C LEU A 201 9.06 2.56 -4.92
N GLU A 202 9.67 3.39 -5.77
CA GLU A 202 9.23 4.77 -6.01
C GLU A 202 7.78 4.79 -6.53
N GLU A 203 7.44 3.95 -7.49
CA GLU A 203 6.07 3.83 -8.00
C GLU A 203 5.05 3.46 -6.90
N ILE A 204 5.40 2.52 -6.02
CA ILE A 204 4.54 2.11 -4.88
C ILE A 204 4.35 3.28 -3.91
N VAL A 205 5.45 3.92 -3.48
CA VAL A 205 5.41 5.00 -2.48
C VAL A 205 4.80 6.29 -3.05
N GLU A 206 5.10 6.66 -4.30
CA GLU A 206 4.51 7.84 -4.94
C GLU A 206 3.00 7.72 -5.10
N GLN A 207 2.49 6.51 -5.40
CA GLN A 207 1.06 6.28 -5.54
C GLN A 207 0.36 6.16 -4.19
N GLY A 208 0.89 5.36 -3.25
CA GLY A 208 0.30 5.18 -1.92
C GLY A 208 0.35 6.45 -1.06
N GLU A 209 1.52 7.10 -0.97
CA GLU A 209 1.68 8.35 -0.20
C GLU A 209 1.46 9.62 -1.03
N GLY A 210 0.97 9.49 -2.27
CA GLY A 210 0.66 10.60 -3.18
C GLY A 210 1.79 11.60 -3.41
N ARG A 211 3.05 11.15 -3.38
CA ARG A 211 4.19 12.01 -3.73
C ARG A 211 4.18 12.22 -5.25
N ALA A 212 3.91 13.46 -5.64
CA ALA A 212 4.15 14.02 -6.97
C ALA A 212 3.33 13.47 -8.17
N ARG A 213 2.00 13.31 -8.05
CA ARG A 213 1.12 13.42 -9.23
C ARG A 213 -0.09 14.33 -8.99
N GLY A 214 0.15 15.64 -9.14
CA GLY A 214 -0.87 16.63 -9.47
C GLY A 214 -1.01 17.78 -8.47
N GLU A 215 -0.77 19.00 -8.94
CA GLU A 215 -1.22 20.22 -8.27
C GLU A 215 -2.77 20.27 -8.31
N VAL A 216 -3.43 20.00 -7.19
CA VAL A 216 -4.87 20.26 -7.07
C VAL A 216 -5.05 21.71 -6.64
N ARG A 217 -5.55 22.54 -7.56
CA ARG A 217 -5.93 23.93 -7.25
C ARG A 217 -7.34 23.96 -6.68
N ASP A 218 -7.50 24.54 -5.50
CA ASP A 218 -8.83 24.74 -4.92
C ASP A 218 -9.67 25.70 -5.78
N ALA A 219 -11.00 25.73 -5.57
CA ALA A 219 -11.92 26.66 -6.25
C ALA A 219 -11.58 28.16 -6.04
N ARG A 220 -10.58 28.47 -5.21
CA ARG A 220 -10.07 29.82 -4.91
C ARG A 220 -8.65 30.05 -5.46
N GLY A 221 -8.10 29.12 -6.24
CA GLY A 221 -6.81 29.23 -6.92
C GLY A 221 -5.59 29.15 -5.99
N ARG A 222 -5.70 28.50 -4.82
CA ARG A 222 -4.53 28.22 -3.96
C ARG A 222 -3.99 26.84 -4.23
N ASP A 223 -2.67 26.75 -4.26
CA ASP A 223 -1.95 25.48 -4.31
C ASP A 223 -2.15 24.76 -2.98
N ARG A 224 -2.78 23.59 -3.02
CA ARG A 224 -2.75 22.64 -1.91
C ARG A 224 -1.79 21.52 -2.25
N HIS A 225 -0.90 21.20 -1.31
CA HIS A 225 -0.18 19.94 -1.30
C HIS A 225 -1.14 18.87 -0.78
N ASP A 226 -2.19 18.57 -1.54
CA ASP A 226 -3.09 17.48 -1.21
C ASP A 226 -2.53 16.20 -1.85
N VAL A 227 -2.25 15.22 -0.99
CA VAL A 227 -1.81 13.87 -1.35
C VAL A 227 -2.84 13.26 -2.29
N HIS A 228 -2.46 12.60 -3.40
CA HIS A 228 -3.40 12.14 -4.44
C HIS A 228 -4.61 11.38 -3.88
N ALA A 229 -4.39 10.42 -2.99
CA ALA A 229 -5.44 9.69 -2.28
C ALA A 229 -6.26 10.57 -1.31
N GLN A 230 -5.63 11.51 -0.60
CA GLN A 230 -6.36 12.48 0.24
C GLN A 230 -7.20 13.45 -0.60
N ALA A 231 -6.72 13.91 -1.75
CA ALA A 231 -7.48 14.78 -2.65
C ALA A 231 -8.70 14.05 -3.22
N GLN A 232 -8.53 12.77 -3.58
CA GLN A 232 -9.59 11.89 -4.02
C GLN A 232 -10.62 11.61 -2.90
N ALA A 233 -10.17 11.28 -1.69
CA ALA A 233 -11.01 11.04 -0.52
C ALA A 233 -11.72 12.32 -0.02
N LEU A 234 -11.05 13.48 -0.04
CA LEU A 234 -11.65 14.78 0.27
C LEU A 234 -12.68 15.17 -0.80
N GLY A 235 -12.37 14.95 -2.08
CA GLY A 235 -13.32 15.13 -3.17
C GLY A 235 -14.57 14.27 -2.99
N LEU A 236 -14.41 13.03 -2.53
CA LEU A 236 -15.49 12.11 -2.17
C LEU A 236 -16.31 12.58 -0.96
N MET A 237 -15.69 13.17 0.05
CA MET A 237 -16.37 13.75 1.22
C MET A 237 -17.13 15.05 0.90
N GLU A 238 -16.73 15.78 -0.14
CA GLU A 238 -17.38 17.02 -0.57
C GLU A 238 -18.55 16.78 -1.55
N MET A 239 -18.78 15.54 -2.00
CA MET A 239 -19.90 15.20 -2.87
C MET A 239 -21.23 15.31 -2.11
N PRO A 240 -22.24 16.03 -2.65
CA PRO A 240 -23.50 16.22 -1.95
C PRO A 240 -24.25 14.89 -1.80
N ASP A 241 -24.23 14.39 -0.58
CA ASP A 241 -25.11 13.34 -0.10
C ASP A 241 -26.51 13.95 0.03
N GLY A 242 -27.35 13.72 -0.98
CA GLY A 242 -28.74 14.16 -0.94
C GLY A 242 -29.58 13.60 0.22
N ASN A 243 -29.00 12.92 1.24
CA ASN A 243 -29.63 12.52 2.49
C ASN A 243 -28.70 11.85 3.55
N GLY A 244 -27.37 12.02 3.57
CA GLY A 244 -26.53 11.32 4.59
C GLY A 244 -26.51 9.80 4.47
N THR A 245 -26.93 9.26 3.33
CA THR A 245 -26.92 7.84 3.01
C THR A 245 -26.31 7.67 1.63
N THR A 246 -25.10 7.09 1.58
CA THR A 246 -24.53 6.63 0.31
C THR A 246 -25.44 5.56 -0.27
N ALA A 247 -25.52 5.53 -1.60
CA ALA A 247 -26.52 4.79 -2.35
C ALA A 247 -26.61 3.29 -2.03
N GLY A 248 -27.81 2.74 -2.20
CA GLY A 248 -28.13 1.35 -1.89
C GLY A 248 -27.26 0.34 -2.63
N PRO A 249 -27.09 -0.87 -2.07
CA PRO A 249 -26.01 -1.74 -2.46
C PRO A 249 -26.30 -2.53 -3.74
N THR A 250 -25.25 -2.90 -4.46
CA THR A 250 -25.31 -3.88 -5.56
C THR A 250 -25.35 -5.32 -5.03
N PHE A 251 -25.07 -5.54 -3.73
CA PHE A 251 -25.07 -6.84 -3.05
C PHE A 251 -25.61 -6.73 -1.60
N GLU A 252 -26.04 -7.83 -1.00
CA GLU A 252 -26.47 -7.82 0.41
C GLU A 252 -25.26 -7.77 1.35
N TYR A 253 -25.06 -6.64 2.03
CA TYR A 253 -24.02 -6.49 3.04
C TYR A 253 -24.40 -7.24 4.33
N VAL A 254 -23.45 -8.03 4.86
CA VAL A 254 -23.62 -8.76 6.12
C VAL A 254 -22.87 -8.02 7.22
N GLU A 255 -23.62 -7.56 8.23
CA GLU A 255 -23.07 -6.86 9.38
C GLU A 255 -22.00 -7.67 10.11
N PRO A 256 -20.97 -7.03 10.71
CA PRO A 256 -19.89 -7.71 11.39
C PRO A 256 -20.37 -8.74 12.43
N GLU A 257 -21.43 -8.46 13.20
CA GLU A 257 -21.93 -9.40 14.23
C GLU A 257 -22.60 -10.66 13.64
N SER A 258 -22.89 -10.65 12.34
CA SER A 258 -23.55 -11.75 11.62
C SER A 258 -22.60 -12.61 10.79
N ARG A 259 -21.30 -12.29 10.76
CA ARG A 259 -20.26 -13.06 10.04
C ARG A 259 -19.87 -14.28 10.89
N ARG A 260 -19.80 -15.46 10.25
CA ARG A 260 -19.45 -16.74 10.90
C ARG A 260 -17.97 -17.06 10.80
#